data_AF-A0A0B7BLT2-F1
#
_entry.id   AF-A0A0B7BLT2-F1
#
_cell.length_a   1.000
_cell.length_b   1.000
_cell.length_c   1.000
_cell.angle_alpha   90.00
_cell.angle_beta   90.00
_cell.angle_gamma   90.00
#
_symmetry.space_group_name_H-M   'P 1'
#
loop_
_entity.id
_entity.type
_entity.pdbx_description
1 polymer ?
#
loop_
_entity_poly.entity_id
_entity_poly.type
_entity_poly.pdbx_seq_one_letter_code
_entity_poly.pdbx_strand_id
1 'polypeptide(L)'
;GSTGPHYTEEPNSPGALKSSTSDLSKLFEMGGEPDRRQFLERILAYLEESGQPITALPVISKTPLDLYKLYFCVREKGGFEEVTRSKKWRDVCTVVNIGTSASAAFTLKKNYIRYLFNYECKYDRGG
;
A
#
# COMPACT_ATOMS: atom_id res chain seq x y z
N GLY A 1 -36.75 -42.41 -0.29
CA GLY A 1 -37.01 -41.17 -1.05
C GLY A 1 -36.49 -40.03 -0.23
N SER A 2 -35.60 -39.24 -0.82
CA SER A 2 -34.71 -38.26 -0.18
C SER A 2 -35.43 -37.08 0.46
N THR A 3 -34.98 -36.65 1.63
CA THR A 3 -35.17 -35.28 2.14
C THR A 3 -33.82 -34.79 2.67
N GLY A 4 -33.10 -34.03 1.84
CA GLY A 4 -31.89 -33.32 2.27
C GLY A 4 -32.28 -32.05 3.03
N PRO A 5 -31.48 -31.61 4.02
CA PRO A 5 -31.74 -30.34 4.66
C PRO A 5 -31.29 -29.17 3.76
N HIS A 6 -32.18 -28.18 3.76
CA HIS A 6 -32.14 -26.87 3.15
C HIS A 6 -30.94 -26.05 3.63
N TYR A 7 -30.09 -25.58 2.71
CA TYR A 7 -29.10 -24.54 2.99
C TYR A 7 -29.85 -23.22 3.20
N THR A 8 -29.84 -22.69 4.41
CA THR A 8 -30.18 -21.28 4.65
C THR A 8 -28.97 -20.43 4.29
N GLU A 9 -29.08 -19.70 3.20
CA GLU A 9 -28.23 -18.53 2.89
C GLU A 9 -28.45 -17.48 3.98
N GLU A 10 -27.41 -17.17 4.76
CA GLU A 10 -27.42 -15.99 5.63
C GLU A 10 -27.13 -14.72 4.82
N PRO A 11 -27.93 -13.66 4.97
CA PRO A 11 -27.80 -12.45 4.18
C PRO A 11 -26.59 -11.62 4.60
N ASN A 12 -25.80 -11.26 3.58
CA ASN A 12 -24.94 -10.08 3.45
C ASN A 12 -24.90 -9.14 4.67
N SER A 13 -23.81 -9.17 5.43
CA SER A 13 -23.50 -8.14 6.43
C SER A 13 -23.01 -6.85 5.73
N PRO A 14 -23.67 -5.69 5.87
CA PRO A 14 -23.21 -4.42 5.29
C PRO A 14 -22.09 -3.74 6.11
N GLY A 15 -21.27 -4.51 6.85
CA GLY A 15 -20.28 -3.98 7.79
C GLY A 15 -18.94 -3.56 7.19
N ALA A 16 -18.63 -3.93 5.94
CA ALA A 16 -17.27 -3.79 5.41
C ALA A 16 -16.94 -2.41 4.81
N LEU A 17 -17.92 -1.55 4.53
CA LEU A 17 -17.66 -0.32 3.76
C LEU A 17 -17.27 0.90 4.63
N LYS A 18 -17.58 0.89 5.94
CA LYS A 18 -17.29 2.03 6.84
C LYS A 18 -15.90 1.99 7.52
N SER A 19 -15.26 0.82 7.58
CA SER A 19 -13.88 0.70 8.09
C SER A 19 -12.89 1.30 7.08
N SER A 20 -13.10 0.98 5.80
CA SER A 20 -12.27 1.30 4.64
C SER A 20 -11.82 2.76 4.53
N THR A 21 -12.70 3.74 4.78
CA THR A 21 -12.36 5.17 4.69
C THR A 21 -11.64 5.70 5.93
N SER A 22 -12.05 5.24 7.11
CA SER A 22 -11.47 5.62 8.40
C SER A 22 -10.01 5.16 8.52
N ASP A 23 -9.69 4.00 7.93
CA ASP A 23 -8.35 3.45 7.89
C ASP A 23 -7.39 4.24 6.98
N LEU A 24 -7.91 4.88 5.91
CA LEU A 24 -7.11 5.71 5.01
C LEU A 24 -6.84 7.10 5.57
N SER A 25 -7.72 7.66 6.41
CA SER A 25 -7.46 8.93 7.13
C SER A 25 -6.13 8.89 7.86
N LYS A 26 -5.78 7.72 8.42
CA LYS A 26 -4.51 7.51 9.11
C LYS A 26 -3.29 7.78 8.23
N LEU A 27 -3.32 7.47 6.92
CA LEU A 27 -2.21 7.74 6.01
C LEU A 27 -1.82 9.21 6.00
N PHE A 28 -2.81 10.10 6.05
CA PHE A 28 -2.61 11.55 6.04
C PHE A 28 -2.00 12.07 7.33
N GLU A 29 -2.13 11.34 8.43
CA GLU A 29 -1.69 11.71 9.77
C GLU A 29 -0.38 11.04 10.20
N MET A 30 0.20 10.16 9.36
CA MET A 30 1.43 9.39 9.69
C MET A 30 2.74 10.21 9.71
N GLY A 31 2.69 11.49 9.34
CA GLY A 31 3.81 12.43 9.47
C GLY A 31 3.44 13.86 9.12
N GLY A 32 4.35 14.80 9.40
CA GLY A 32 4.13 16.25 9.30
C GLY A 32 4.61 16.90 7.99
N GLU A 33 4.99 16.13 6.99
CA GLU A 33 5.49 16.63 5.71
C GLU A 33 4.40 17.47 5.00
N PRO A 34 4.68 18.73 4.60
CA PRO A 34 3.66 19.65 4.08
C PRO A 34 3.01 19.15 2.79
N ASP A 35 3.77 18.43 1.96
CA ASP A 35 3.28 17.85 0.70
C ASP A 35 2.62 16.47 0.88
N ARG A 36 2.58 15.89 2.09
CA ARG A 36 2.04 14.53 2.32
C ARG A 36 0.63 14.42 1.77
N ARG A 37 -0.26 15.34 2.15
CA ARG A 37 -1.67 15.26 1.77
C ARG A 37 -1.84 15.29 0.26
N GLN A 38 -1.26 16.29 -0.40
CA GLN A 38 -1.36 16.43 -1.86
C GLN A 38 -0.71 15.25 -2.60
N PHE A 39 0.39 14.71 -2.09
CA PHE A 39 1.00 13.51 -2.68
C PHE A 39 0.08 12.29 -2.55
N LEU A 40 -0.43 12.02 -1.34
CA LEU A 40 -1.30 10.87 -1.10
C LEU A 40 -2.62 10.96 -1.88
N GLU A 41 -3.22 12.15 -1.99
CA GLU A 41 -4.40 12.38 -2.83
C GLU A 41 -4.12 12.02 -4.30
N ARG A 42 -2.97 12.43 -4.84
CA ARG A 42 -2.56 12.06 -6.20
C ARG A 42 -2.34 10.57 -6.38
N ILE A 43 -1.75 9.88 -5.40
CA ILE A 43 -1.57 8.43 -5.43
C ILE A 43 -2.92 7.71 -5.39
N LEU A 44 -3.81 8.10 -4.48
CA LEU A 44 -5.13 7.49 -4.35
C LEU A 44 -5.96 7.68 -5.62
N ALA A 45 -5.96 8.88 -6.20
CA ALA A 45 -6.62 9.16 -7.48
C ALA A 45 -6.03 8.31 -8.61
N TYR A 46 -4.69 8.26 -8.74
CA TYR A 46 -4.03 7.45 -9.75
C TYR A 46 -4.38 5.95 -9.61
N LEU A 47 -4.45 5.45 -8.39
CA LEU A 47 -4.80 4.06 -8.12
C LEU A 47 -6.25 3.74 -8.46
N GLU A 48 -7.16 4.68 -8.21
CA GLU A 48 -8.55 4.59 -8.65
C GLU A 48 -8.66 4.58 -10.18
N GLU A 49 -7.98 5.49 -10.88
CA GLU A 49 -7.93 5.56 -12.35
C GLU A 49 -7.33 4.30 -12.98
N SER A 50 -6.33 3.70 -12.33
CA SER A 50 -5.67 2.46 -12.79
C SER A 50 -6.47 1.17 -12.50
N GLY A 51 -7.65 1.29 -11.88
CA GLY A 51 -8.49 0.13 -11.50
C GLY A 51 -7.95 -0.66 -10.32
N GLN A 52 -6.99 -0.10 -9.55
CA GLN A 52 -6.41 -0.72 -8.35
C GLN A 52 -6.63 0.14 -7.09
N PRO A 53 -7.88 0.52 -6.76
CA PRO A 53 -8.14 1.41 -5.63
C PRO A 53 -7.65 0.80 -4.32
N ILE A 54 -7.08 1.64 -3.45
CA ILE A 54 -6.77 1.23 -2.08
C ILE A 54 -8.07 1.34 -1.27
N THR A 55 -8.68 0.20 -0.98
CA THR A 55 -9.90 0.13 -0.17
C THR A 55 -9.62 0.03 1.33
N ALA A 56 -8.39 -0.29 1.72
CA ALA A 56 -7.95 -0.31 3.11
C ALA A 56 -6.44 -0.06 3.19
N LEU A 57 -5.98 0.55 4.28
CA LEU A 57 -4.56 0.83 4.49
C LEU A 57 -3.74 -0.48 4.49
N PRO A 58 -2.80 -0.69 3.55
CA PRO A 58 -1.97 -1.89 3.54
C PRO A 58 -1.18 -2.02 4.86
N VAL A 59 -1.13 -3.23 5.42
CA VAL A 59 -0.43 -3.53 6.68
C VAL A 59 0.61 -4.61 6.43
N ILE A 60 1.83 -4.41 6.91
CA ILE A 60 2.90 -5.43 6.90
C ILE A 60 3.34 -5.66 8.34
N SER A 61 3.22 -6.91 8.81
CA SER A 61 3.60 -7.28 10.18
C SER A 61 2.99 -6.36 11.25
N LYS A 62 1.66 -6.14 11.17
CA LYS A 62 0.87 -5.23 12.05
C LYS A 62 1.25 -3.74 11.97
N THR A 63 2.18 -3.37 11.08
CA THR A 63 2.57 -1.99 10.86
C THR A 63 1.84 -1.45 9.64
N PRO A 64 1.04 -0.37 9.78
CA PRO A 64 0.44 0.30 8.63
C PRO A 64 1.52 0.83 7.70
N LEU A 65 1.34 0.64 6.40
CA LEU A 65 2.32 1.02 5.40
C LEU A 65 2.20 2.51 5.07
N ASP A 66 3.22 3.28 5.43
CA ASP A 66 3.35 4.68 5.03
C ASP A 66 3.75 4.77 3.55
N LEU A 67 2.77 4.98 2.67
CA LEU A 67 2.99 5.10 1.22
C LEU A 67 3.85 6.31 0.85
N TYR A 68 3.77 7.40 1.63
CA TYR A 68 4.59 8.58 1.42
C TYR A 68 6.05 8.23 1.70
N LYS A 69 6.37 7.80 2.92
CA LYS A 69 7.76 7.45 3.28
C LYS A 69 8.33 6.35 2.40
N LEU A 70 7.52 5.35 2.03
CA LEU A 70 7.95 4.29 1.14
C LEU A 70 8.38 4.83 -0.23
N TYR A 71 7.54 5.63 -0.89
CA TYR A 71 7.83 6.19 -2.20
C TYR A 71 9.08 7.08 -2.17
N PHE A 72 9.13 8.06 -1.26
CA PHE A 72 10.26 9.00 -1.19
C PHE A 72 11.56 8.28 -0.83
N CYS A 73 11.54 7.32 0.11
CA CYS A 73 12.72 6.54 0.46
C CYS A 73 13.26 5.71 -0.73
N VAL A 74 12.38 5.13 -1.56
CA VAL A 74 12.81 4.37 -2.74
C VAL A 74 13.31 5.31 -3.82
N ARG A 75 12.62 6.43 -4.06
CA ARG A 75 13.03 7.47 -5.00
C ARG A 75 14.42 8.02 -4.69
N GLU A 76 14.68 8.40 -3.44
CA GLU A 76 16.00 8.88 -2.97
C GLU A 76 17.12 7.84 -3.14
N LYS A 77 16.77 6.55 -3.17
CA LYS A 77 17.72 5.44 -3.40
C LYS A 77 17.88 5.07 -4.87
N GLY A 78 17.35 5.86 -5.82
CA GLY A 78 17.45 5.62 -7.26
C GLY A 78 16.25 4.88 -7.88
N GLY A 79 15.13 4.81 -7.15
CA GLY A 79 13.90 4.15 -7.59
C GLY A 79 13.91 2.63 -7.42
N PHE A 80 12.82 2.00 -7.86
CA PHE A 80 12.56 0.57 -7.62
C PHE A 80 13.67 -0.36 -8.13
N GLU A 81 14.18 -0.09 -9.34
CA GLU A 81 15.19 -0.93 -9.98
C GLU A 81 16.51 -0.90 -9.20
N GLU A 82 16.96 0.28 -8.77
CA GLU A 82 18.21 0.41 -8.01
C GLU A 82 18.09 -0.21 -6.63
N VAL A 83 16.99 0.01 -5.90
CA VAL A 83 16.76 -0.63 -4.60
C VAL A 83 16.75 -2.15 -4.73
N THR A 84 16.16 -2.67 -5.82
CA THR A 84 16.14 -4.12 -6.10
C THR A 84 17.52 -4.66 -6.46
N ARG A 85 18.23 -4.01 -7.38
CA ARG A 85 19.57 -4.40 -7.83
C ARG A 85 20.58 -4.37 -6.69
N SER A 86 20.55 -3.30 -5.89
CA SER A 86 21.41 -3.09 -4.73
C SER A 86 20.96 -3.87 -3.47
N LYS A 87 19.86 -4.65 -3.54
CA LYS A 87 19.30 -5.42 -2.41
C LYS A 87 18.98 -4.59 -1.15
N LYS A 88 18.60 -3.32 -1.33
CA LYS A 88 18.37 -2.33 -0.26
C LYS A 88 16.96 -2.37 0.38
N TRP A 89 16.15 -3.38 0.07
CA TRP A 89 14.78 -3.48 0.59
C TRP A 89 14.71 -3.57 2.12
N ARG A 90 15.74 -4.15 2.78
CA ARG A 90 15.81 -4.18 4.24
C ARG A 90 16.04 -2.79 4.83
N ASP A 91 16.90 -1.99 4.22
CA ASP A 91 17.12 -0.60 4.62
C ASP A 91 15.83 0.23 4.46
N VAL A 92 15.07 -0.01 3.39
CA VAL A 92 13.76 0.63 3.20
C VAL A 92 12.80 0.23 4.31
N CYS A 93 12.72 -1.07 4.68
CA CYS A 93 11.90 -1.52 5.82
C CYS A 93 12.24 -0.75 7.11
N THR A 94 13.52 -0.54 7.41
CA THR A 94 13.96 0.22 8.59
C THR A 94 13.41 1.65 8.56
N VAL A 95 13.48 2.33 7.42
CA VAL A 95 13.00 3.71 7.27
C VAL A 95 11.48 3.81 7.45
N VAL A 96 10.73 2.85 6.91
CA VAL A 96 9.27 2.82 7.04
C VAL A 96 8.79 2.14 8.33
N ASN A 97 9.70 1.87 9.27
CA ASN A 97 9.43 1.23 10.57
C ASN A 97 8.76 -0.15 10.47
N ILE A 98 9.06 -0.91 9.42
CA ILE A 98 8.59 -2.28 9.22
C ILE A 98 9.72 -3.25 9.62
N GLY A 99 9.35 -4.42 10.13
CA GLY A 99 10.32 -5.48 10.45
C GLY A 99 11.29 -5.75 9.28
N THR A 100 12.57 -5.94 9.58
CA THR A 100 13.64 -6.11 8.58
C THR A 100 13.86 -7.56 8.15
N SER A 101 12.92 -8.45 8.49
CA SER A 101 12.98 -9.85 8.07
C SER A 101 12.90 -9.97 6.55
N ALA A 102 13.45 -11.06 6.01
CA ALA A 102 13.43 -11.30 4.56
C ALA A 102 11.99 -11.33 4.00
N SER A 103 11.04 -11.90 4.75
CA SER A 103 9.62 -11.97 4.39
C SER A 103 8.96 -10.59 4.38
N ALA A 104 9.30 -9.72 5.33
CA ALA A 104 8.79 -8.35 5.36
C ALA A 104 9.35 -7.52 4.21
N ALA A 105 10.65 -7.60 3.93
CA ALA A 105 11.28 -6.94 2.77
C ALA A 105 10.67 -7.40 1.44
N PHE A 106 10.40 -8.70 1.29
CA PHE A 106 9.74 -9.23 0.10
C PHE A 106 8.30 -8.73 -0.04
N THR A 107 7.54 -8.72 1.07
CA THR A 107 6.17 -8.20 1.10
C THR A 107 6.15 -6.70 0.80
N LEU A 108 7.11 -5.93 1.32
CA LEU A 108 7.26 -4.51 1.05
C LEU A 108 7.49 -4.24 -0.44
N LYS A 109 8.39 -5.01 -1.06
CA LYS A 109 8.63 -4.96 -2.52
C LYS A 109 7.35 -5.22 -3.31
N LYS A 110 6.56 -6.24 -2.95
CA LYS A 110 5.29 -6.54 -3.63
C LYS A 110 4.27 -5.40 -3.50
N ASN A 111 4.17 -4.78 -2.32
CA ASN A 111 3.30 -3.63 -2.11
C ASN A 111 3.77 -2.40 -2.91
N TYR A 112 5.08 -2.18 -3.00
CA TYR A 112 5.63 -1.12 -3.85
C TYR A 112 5.22 -1.30 -5.32
N ILE A 113 5.36 -2.52 -5.85
CA ILE A 113 4.98 -2.82 -7.25
C ILE A 113 3.49 -2.53 -7.47
N ARG A 114 2.65 -2.95 -6.53
CA ARG A 114 1.19 -2.79 -6.64
C ARG A 114 0.75 -1.34 -6.61
N TYR A 115 1.28 -0.54 -5.67
CA TYR A 115 0.73 0.78 -5.38
C TYR A 115 1.53 1.95 -5.92
N LEU A 116 2.83 1.78 -6.17
CA LEU A 116 3.74 2.90 -6.42
C LEU A 116 4.56 2.74 -7.70
N PHE A 117 4.84 1.52 -8.15
CA PHE A 117 5.73 1.32 -9.30
C PHE A 117 5.19 1.91 -10.60
N ASN A 118 3.90 1.71 -10.91
CA ASN A 118 3.30 2.30 -12.11
C ASN A 118 3.31 3.85 -12.04
N TYR A 119 3.10 4.41 -10.85
CA TYR A 119 3.21 5.85 -10.62
C TYR A 119 4.65 6.35 -10.82
N GLU A 120 5.65 5.71 -10.20
CA GLU A 120 7.08 6.02 -10.40
C GLU A 120 7.47 5.97 -11.88
N CYS A 121 7.03 4.93 -12.60
CA CYS A 121 7.30 4.80 -14.03
C CYS A 121 6.73 5.97 -14.84
N LYS A 122 5.52 6.44 -14.50
CA LYS A 122 4.84 7.53 -15.20
C LYS A 122 5.43 8.91 -14.88
N TYR A 123 5.85 9.16 -13.64
CA TYR A 123 6.17 10.51 -13.17
C TYR A 123 7.66 10.76 -12.88
N ASP A 124 8.48 9.73 -12.60
CA ASP A 124 9.92 9.88 -12.32
C ASP A 124 10.83 9.32 -13.43
N ARG A 125 10.37 8.32 -14.18
CA ARG A 125 11.19 7.64 -15.21
C ARG A 125 10.96 8.14 -16.65
N GLY A 126 10.07 9.12 -16.87
CA GLY A 126 9.95 9.79 -18.17
C GLY A 126 8.55 10.29 -18.52
N GLY A 127 8.18 11.46 -17.98
CA GLY A 127 7.21 12.35 -18.61
C GLY A 127 7.93 13.38 -19.47
#